data_AF-A0A7W7S2G1-F1
#
_entry.id   AF-A0A7W7S2G1-F1
#
_cell.length_a   1.000
_cell.length_b   1.000
_cell.length_c   1.000
_cell.angle_alpha   90.00
_cell.angle_beta   90.00
_cell.angle_gamma   90.00
#
_symmetry.space_group_name_H-M   'P 1'
#
loop_
_entity.id
_entity.type
_entity.pdbx_description
1 polymer ?
#
loop_
_entity_poly.entity_id
_entity_poly.type
_entity_poly.pdbx_seq_one_letter_code
_entity_poly.pdbx_strand_id
1 'polypeptide(L)'
;MTSNTVSGLLALLGIDQSHSRPRVSNDNPYSEAQFKTLKYCPAFPGTFGSVDDANVFCDQFFRYYNNEHRHSGIGMHTPASVHDGSAAEIHARRAATLNAAFLAHPERFHGRRPCPPPLPSRVWINKPPTTQEVDPSPQTTQVA
;
A
#
# COMPACT_ATOMS: atom_id res chain seq x y z
N MET A 1 -6.67 11.02 19.33
CA MET A 1 -5.96 10.83 20.61
C MET A 1 -4.52 11.25 20.37
N THR A 2 -3.99 12.17 21.16
CA THR A 2 -2.61 12.67 21.05
C THR A 2 -1.86 12.30 22.33
N SER A 3 -0.64 11.77 22.20
CA SER A 3 0.18 11.33 23.33
C SER A 3 1.55 12.00 23.26
N ASN A 4 1.97 12.65 24.35
CA ASN A 4 3.26 13.35 24.41
C ASN A 4 4.44 12.40 24.23
N THR A 5 4.35 11.17 24.77
CA THR A 5 5.42 10.17 24.65
C THR A 5 5.59 9.70 23.21
N VAL A 6 4.47 9.46 22.52
CA VAL A 6 4.49 9.06 21.10
C VAL A 6 4.99 10.21 20.23
N SER A 7 4.53 11.44 20.48
CA SER A 7 4.99 12.62 19.76
C SER A 7 6.49 12.85 19.91
N GLY A 8 7.03 12.70 21.13
CA GLY A 8 8.46 12.81 21.37
C GLY A 8 9.28 11.75 20.63
N LEU A 9 8.79 10.49 20.60
CA LEU A 9 9.44 9.41 19.84
C LEU A 9 9.44 9.68 18.33
N LEU A 10 8.31 10.09 17.77
CA LEU A 10 8.21 10.38 16.33
C LEU A 10 9.12 11.54 15.93
N ALA A 11 9.19 12.59 16.75
CA ALA A 11 10.13 13.69 16.53
C ALA A 11 11.60 13.23 16.58
N LEU A 12 11.95 12.36 17.53
CA LEU A 12 13.31 11.78 17.62
C LEU A 12 13.67 10.96 16.37
N LEU A 13 12.70 10.25 15.79
CA LEU A 13 12.87 9.47 14.56
C LEU A 13 12.77 10.32 13.27
N GLY A 14 12.53 11.63 13.39
CA GLY A 14 12.34 12.52 12.24
C GLY A 14 11.06 12.23 11.44
N ILE A 15 10.01 11.73 12.10
CA ILE A 15 8.73 11.37 11.47
C ILE A 15 7.70 12.46 11.75
N ASP A 16 7.22 13.12 10.70
CA ASP A 16 6.13 14.09 10.79
C ASP A 16 4.78 13.42 11.05
N GLN A 17 3.99 14.04 11.93
CA GLN A 17 2.66 13.56 12.27
C GLN A 17 1.60 14.21 11.39
N SER A 18 0.79 13.38 10.73
CA SER A 18 -0.44 13.81 10.07
C SER A 18 -1.65 13.25 10.82
N HIS A 19 -2.61 14.09 11.19
CA HIS A 19 -3.85 13.66 11.85
C HIS A 19 -5.05 13.82 10.91
N SER A 20 -5.89 12.79 10.86
CA SER A 20 -7.20 12.85 10.19
C SER A 20 -8.14 13.82 10.91
N ARG A 21 -9.10 14.39 10.18
CA ARG A 21 -10.12 15.27 10.74
C ARG A 21 -10.99 14.50 11.74
N PRO A 22 -11.37 15.11 12.87
CA PRO A 22 -12.22 14.45 13.85
C PRO A 22 -13.53 13.96 13.23
N ARG A 23 -13.85 12.68 13.44
CA ARG A 23 -15.09 12.01 13.01
C ARG A 23 -15.27 11.92 11.48
N VAL A 24 -14.17 11.91 10.72
CA VAL A 24 -14.21 11.79 9.27
C VAL A 24 -13.51 10.50 8.82
N SER A 25 -14.29 9.47 8.49
CA SER A 25 -13.75 8.13 8.14
C SER A 25 -13.11 8.07 6.77
N ASN A 26 -13.41 9.00 5.86
CA ASN A 26 -12.84 9.02 4.51
C ASN A 26 -11.43 9.65 4.43
N ASP A 27 -10.85 10.06 5.55
CA ASP A 27 -9.47 10.55 5.63
C ASP A 27 -8.45 9.40 5.68
N ASN A 28 -8.88 8.14 5.85
CA ASN A 28 -7.99 6.98 5.75
C ASN A 28 -8.62 5.81 4.94
N PRO A 29 -8.96 6.04 3.66
CA PRO A 29 -9.66 5.06 2.84
C PRO A 29 -8.81 3.80 2.58
N TYR A 30 -7.48 3.92 2.62
CA TYR A 30 -6.57 2.79 2.41
C TYR A 30 -6.59 1.80 3.57
N SER A 31 -6.48 2.26 4.83
CA SER A 31 -6.58 1.35 5.97
C SER A 31 -7.96 0.72 6.09
N GLU A 32 -9.04 1.47 5.81
CA GLU A 32 -10.40 0.92 5.81
C GLU A 32 -10.58 -0.18 4.73
N ALA A 33 -10.06 0.04 3.53
CA ALA A 33 -10.05 -0.97 2.47
C ALA A 33 -9.24 -2.21 2.86
N GLN A 34 -8.11 -2.04 3.55
CA GLN A 34 -7.30 -3.15 4.08
C GLN A 34 -8.06 -3.95 5.13
N PHE A 35 -8.72 -3.28 6.09
CA PHE A 35 -9.53 -3.97 7.11
C PHE A 35 -10.67 -4.76 6.49
N LYS A 36 -11.34 -4.19 5.47
CA LYS A 36 -12.36 -4.91 4.70
C LYS A 36 -11.74 -6.13 4.03
N THR A 37 -10.58 -6.00 3.40
CA THR A 37 -9.92 -7.12 2.71
C THR A 37 -9.60 -8.27 3.66
N LEU A 38 -9.06 -7.98 4.85
CA LEU A 38 -8.78 -8.99 5.87
C LEU A 38 -10.07 -9.68 6.35
N LYS A 39 -11.10 -8.91 6.68
CA LYS A 39 -12.36 -9.44 7.26
C LYS A 39 -13.22 -10.22 6.26
N TYR A 40 -13.11 -9.91 4.98
CA TYR A 40 -13.90 -10.56 3.92
C TYR A 40 -13.13 -11.68 3.21
N CYS A 41 -11.89 -11.95 3.62
CA CYS A 41 -11.19 -13.11 3.07
C CYS A 41 -11.89 -14.41 3.54
N PRO A 42 -11.96 -15.46 2.71
CA PRO A 42 -12.66 -16.70 3.08
C PRO A 42 -12.12 -17.40 4.33
N ALA A 43 -10.85 -17.15 4.67
CA ALA A 43 -10.19 -17.75 5.83
C ALA A 43 -10.50 -17.00 7.14
N PHE A 44 -11.14 -15.83 7.09
CA PHE A 44 -11.41 -15.03 8.29
C PHE A 44 -12.41 -15.75 9.22
N PRO A 45 -12.08 -15.97 10.51
CA PRO A 45 -12.91 -16.79 11.40
C PRO A 45 -14.16 -16.08 11.94
N GLY A 46 -14.37 -14.79 11.61
CA GLY A 46 -15.45 -13.97 12.16
C GLY A 46 -15.09 -13.39 13.54
N THR A 47 -14.75 -14.27 14.49
CA THR A 47 -14.27 -13.92 15.84
C THR A 47 -13.02 -14.73 16.18
N PHE A 48 -12.15 -14.17 17.02
CA PHE A 48 -10.98 -14.88 17.56
C PHE A 48 -11.25 -15.32 18.99
N GLY A 49 -10.74 -16.49 19.38
CA GLY A 49 -10.85 -17.01 20.75
C GLY A 49 -9.91 -16.31 21.74
N SER A 50 -8.78 -15.82 21.24
CA SER A 50 -7.75 -15.11 22.00
C SER A 50 -6.97 -14.11 21.13
N VAL A 51 -6.16 -13.27 21.77
CA VAL A 51 -5.21 -12.40 21.06
C VAL A 51 -4.14 -13.21 20.33
N ASP A 52 -3.73 -14.36 20.88
CA ASP A 52 -2.74 -15.23 20.25
C ASP A 52 -3.26 -15.84 18.96
N ASP A 53 -4.53 -16.28 18.94
CA ASP A 53 -5.19 -16.76 17.72
C ASP A 53 -5.23 -15.66 16.65
N ALA A 54 -5.53 -14.43 17.05
CA ALA A 54 -5.54 -13.28 16.15
C ALA A 54 -4.14 -12.99 15.59
N ASN A 55 -3.09 -13.07 16.41
CA ASN A 55 -1.71 -12.86 15.98
C ASN A 55 -1.26 -13.93 14.97
N VAL A 56 -1.55 -15.20 15.26
CA VAL A 56 -1.22 -16.31 14.34
C VAL A 56 -1.92 -16.14 13.00
N PHE A 57 -3.21 -15.81 13.01
CA PHE A 57 -3.96 -15.55 11.79
C PHE A 57 -3.40 -14.35 11.02
N CYS A 58 -3.16 -13.23 11.69
CA CYS A 58 -2.65 -12.00 11.07
C CYS A 58 -1.26 -12.19 10.46
N ASP A 59 -0.36 -12.92 11.12
CA ASP A 59 0.97 -13.24 10.58
C ASP A 59 0.86 -14.00 9.25
N GLN A 60 0.05 -15.05 9.22
CA GLN A 60 -0.18 -15.85 8.02
C GLN A 60 -0.82 -15.00 6.92
N PHE A 61 -1.86 -14.23 7.26
CA PHE A 61 -2.57 -13.39 6.32
C PHE A 61 -1.65 -12.34 5.69
N PHE A 62 -0.88 -11.58 6.48
CA PHE A 62 -0.03 -10.51 5.96
C PHE A 62 1.16 -11.06 5.19
N ARG A 63 1.72 -12.21 5.59
CA ARG A 63 2.76 -12.87 4.83
C ARG A 63 2.26 -13.26 3.44
N TYR A 64 1.11 -13.91 3.35
CA TYR A 64 0.48 -14.25 2.07
C TYR A 64 0.14 -12.99 1.24
N TYR A 65 -0.55 -12.02 1.85
CA TYR A 65 -1.00 -10.79 1.19
C TYR A 65 0.16 -9.99 0.59
N ASN A 66 1.27 -9.86 1.33
CA ASN A 66 2.41 -9.04 0.93
C ASN A 66 3.37 -9.74 -0.03
N ASN A 67 3.54 -11.06 0.08
CA ASN A 67 4.63 -11.77 -0.60
C ASN A 67 4.18 -12.77 -1.66
N GLU A 68 2.92 -13.23 -1.62
CA GLU A 68 2.44 -14.31 -2.49
C GLU A 68 1.28 -13.86 -3.37
N HIS A 69 0.30 -13.17 -2.79
CA HIS A 69 -0.87 -12.71 -3.53
C HIS A 69 -0.50 -11.62 -4.54
N ARG A 70 -0.89 -11.81 -5.80
CA ARG A 70 -0.68 -10.85 -6.88
C ARG A 70 -1.93 -10.01 -7.07
N HIS A 71 -1.77 -8.71 -6.95
CA HIS A 71 -2.89 -7.76 -6.90
C HIS A 71 -3.05 -7.07 -8.26
N SER A 72 -4.25 -7.12 -8.82
CA SER A 72 -4.56 -6.50 -10.11
C SER A 72 -4.36 -4.98 -10.09
N GLY A 73 -4.69 -4.31 -8.97
CA GLY A 73 -4.53 -2.86 -8.79
C GLY A 73 -3.10 -2.35 -8.85
N ILE A 74 -2.10 -3.24 -8.75
CA ILE A 74 -0.67 -2.91 -8.89
C ILE A 74 -0.02 -3.73 -10.01
N GLY A 75 -0.78 -4.08 -11.04
CA GLY A 75 -0.26 -4.75 -12.23
C GLY A 75 0.13 -6.21 -12.01
N MET A 76 -0.62 -6.93 -11.17
CA MET A 76 -0.34 -8.32 -10.79
C MET A 76 1.04 -8.50 -10.12
N HIS A 77 1.47 -7.50 -9.36
CA HIS A 77 2.63 -7.57 -8.47
C HIS A 77 2.20 -7.89 -7.04
N THR A 78 3.17 -8.30 -6.22
CA THR A 78 2.99 -8.41 -4.77
C THR A 78 3.33 -7.05 -4.13
N PRO A 79 2.70 -6.67 -3.01
CA PRO A 79 3.02 -5.44 -2.30
C PRO A 79 4.51 -5.34 -1.96
N ALA A 80 5.13 -6.45 -1.54
CA ALA A 80 6.56 -6.52 -1.28
C ALA A 80 7.40 -6.13 -2.51
N SER A 81 7.09 -6.67 -3.70
CA SER A 81 7.86 -6.36 -4.91
C SER A 81 7.74 -4.90 -5.35
N VAL A 82 6.61 -4.26 -5.04
CA VAL A 82 6.44 -2.81 -5.29
C VAL A 82 7.23 -2.01 -4.26
N HIS A 83 7.18 -2.43 -2.99
CA HIS A 83 7.84 -1.74 -1.89
C HIS A 83 9.38 -1.79 -2.00
N ASP A 84 9.96 -2.95 -2.35
CA ASP A 84 11.40 -3.13 -2.50
C ASP A 84 11.95 -2.68 -3.86
N GLY A 85 11.08 -2.28 -4.79
CA GLY A 85 11.44 -1.81 -6.14
C GLY A 85 11.70 -2.91 -7.18
N SER A 86 11.69 -4.19 -6.80
CA SER A 86 11.92 -5.33 -7.71
C SER A 86 10.83 -5.47 -8.78
N ALA A 87 9.67 -4.83 -8.58
CA ALA A 87 8.58 -4.79 -9.55
C ALA A 87 9.01 -4.28 -10.93
N ALA A 88 9.95 -3.34 -11.01
CA ALA A 88 10.45 -2.82 -12.29
C ALA A 88 11.16 -3.91 -13.11
N GLU A 89 12.02 -4.69 -12.47
CA GLU A 89 12.73 -5.79 -13.12
C GLU A 89 11.76 -6.92 -13.51
N ILE A 90 10.82 -7.26 -12.64
CA ILE A 90 9.77 -8.24 -12.94
C ILE A 90 8.93 -7.78 -14.15
N HIS A 91 8.59 -6.50 -14.22
CA HIS A 91 7.81 -5.94 -15.32
C HIS A 91 8.58 -6.00 -16.65
N ALA A 92 9.87 -5.65 -16.65
CA ALA A 92 10.74 -5.77 -17.82
C ALA A 92 10.83 -7.23 -18.32
N ARG A 93 11.01 -8.19 -17.41
CA ARG A 93 11.01 -9.62 -17.75
C ARG A 93 9.68 -10.06 -18.36
N ARG A 94 8.54 -9.63 -17.80
CA ARG A 94 7.20 -9.92 -18.38
C ARG A 94 7.05 -9.36 -19.79
N ALA A 95 7.52 -8.14 -20.04
CA ALA A 95 7.47 -7.52 -21.36
C ALA A 95 8.31 -8.29 -22.39
N ALA A 96 9.49 -8.79 -21.98
CA ALA A 96 10.34 -9.62 -22.83
C ALA A 96 9.65 -10.96 -23.16
N THR A 97 9.08 -11.65 -22.18
CA THR A 97 8.33 -12.90 -22.38
C THR A 97 7.14 -12.72 -23.33
N LEU A 98 6.35 -11.66 -23.13
CA LEU A 98 5.21 -11.34 -23.98
C LEU A 98 5.63 -11.02 -25.42
N ASN A 99 6.75 -10.31 -25.59
CA ASN A 99 7.31 -10.03 -26.91
C ASN A 99 7.79 -11.30 -27.61
N ALA A 100 8.49 -12.19 -26.91
CA ALA A 100 8.94 -13.45 -27.46
C ALA A 100 7.76 -14.32 -27.92
N ALA A 101 6.70 -14.40 -27.11
CA ALA A 101 5.48 -15.11 -27.48
C ALA A 101 4.80 -14.51 -28.71
N PHE A 102 4.76 -13.18 -28.82
CA PHE A 102 4.22 -12.48 -29.98
C PHE A 102 5.02 -12.73 -31.25
N LEU A 103 6.35 -12.69 -31.18
CA LEU A 103 7.22 -12.95 -32.34
C LEU A 103 7.09 -14.39 -32.85
N ALA A 104 6.87 -15.36 -31.95
CA ALA A 104 6.67 -16.75 -32.33
C ALA A 104 5.29 -17.00 -32.96
N HIS A 105 4.25 -16.35 -32.47
CA HIS A 105 2.85 -16.61 -32.84
C HIS A 105 2.01 -15.33 -32.93
N PRO A 106 2.27 -14.42 -33.88
CA PRO A 106 1.57 -13.14 -33.98
C PRO A 106 0.06 -13.29 -34.23
N GLU A 107 -0.37 -14.40 -34.85
CA GLU A 107 -1.76 -14.75 -35.09
C GLU A 107 -2.58 -14.93 -33.81
N ARG A 108 -1.95 -15.42 -32.72
CA ARG A 108 -2.62 -15.56 -31.41
C ARG A 108 -2.93 -14.24 -30.73
N PHE A 109 -2.35 -13.15 -31.22
CA PHE A 109 -2.52 -11.79 -30.69
C PHE A 109 -3.17 -10.84 -31.69
N HIS A 110 -3.77 -11.35 -32.77
CA HIS A 110 -4.42 -10.55 -33.81
C HIS A 110 -3.49 -9.45 -34.37
N GLY A 111 -2.19 -9.75 -34.49
CA GLY A 111 -1.18 -8.80 -34.98
C GLY A 111 -0.83 -7.65 -34.02
N ARG A 112 -1.38 -7.63 -32.80
CA ARG A 112 -1.07 -6.62 -31.78
C ARG A 112 -0.11 -7.18 -30.74
N ARG A 113 1.02 -6.50 -30.52
CA ARG A 113 1.95 -6.90 -29.47
C ARG A 113 1.32 -6.72 -28.08
N PRO A 114 1.25 -7.77 -27.25
CA PRO A 114 0.75 -7.66 -25.89
C PRO A 114 1.75 -6.92 -24.99
N CYS A 115 1.22 -6.19 -24.00
CA CYS A 115 2.00 -5.48 -22.98
C CYS A 115 1.56 -5.92 -21.59
N PRO A 116 2.49 -6.07 -20.63
CA PRO A 116 2.12 -6.32 -19.24
C PRO A 116 1.36 -5.11 -18.66
N PRO A 117 0.46 -5.31 -17.68
CA PRO A 117 -0.22 -4.19 -17.01
C PRO A 117 0.76 -3.18 -16.42
N PRO A 118 0.48 -1.87 -16.50
CA PRO A 118 1.39 -0.84 -16.05
C PRO A 118 1.63 -0.92 -14.54
N LEU A 119 2.83 -0.51 -14.12
CA LEU A 119 3.13 -0.31 -12.70
C LEU A 119 2.38 0.91 -12.16
N PRO A 120 1.95 0.88 -10.89
CA PRO A 120 1.35 2.05 -10.25
C PRO A 120 2.38 3.19 -10.16
N SER A 121 1.93 4.43 -10.33
CA SER A 121 2.81 5.60 -10.30
C SER A 121 3.16 6.01 -8.86
N ARG A 122 2.20 6.58 -8.14
CA ARG A 122 2.28 6.93 -6.72
C ARG A 122 0.90 6.84 -6.10
N VAL A 123 0.86 6.30 -4.89
CA VAL A 123 -0.33 6.32 -4.03
C VAL A 123 -0.01 7.12 -2.78
N TRP A 124 -1.03 7.75 -2.21
CA TRP A 124 -0.89 8.59 -1.03
C TRP A 124 -2.00 8.23 -0.06
N ILE A 125 -1.66 7.90 1.18
CA ILE A 125 -2.66 7.83 2.26
C ILE A 125 -3.22 9.23 2.50
N ASN A 126 -2.31 10.19 2.71
CA ASN A 126 -2.59 11.63 2.75
C ASN A 126 -1.75 12.31 1.66
N LYS A 127 -2.39 12.78 0.59
CA LYS A 127 -1.68 13.48 -0.48
C LYS A 127 -1.23 14.86 0.04
N PRO A 128 0.06 15.20 -0.01
CA PRO A 128 0.50 16.52 0.39
C PRO A 128 -0.09 17.58 -0.55
N PRO A 129 -0.42 18.78 -0.04
CA PRO A 129 -0.88 19.86 -0.88
C PRO A 129 0.17 20.21 -1.93
N THR A 130 -0.29 20.57 -3.14
CA THR A 130 0.58 20.89 -4.29
C THR A 130 1.41 22.15 -4.06
N THR A 131 0.96 23.02 -3.15
CA THR A 131 1.64 24.25 -2.74
C THR A 131 1.92 24.14 -1.24
N GLN A 132 3.16 24.39 -0.81
CA GLN A 132 3.39 24.68 0.60
C GLN A 132 2.72 26.02 0.91
N GLU A 133 1.52 25.97 1.47
CA GLU A 133 0.97 27.13 2.16
C GLU A 133 1.87 27.39 3.36
N VAL A 134 2.71 28.42 3.24
CA VAL A 134 3.42 28.99 4.37
C VAL A 134 2.34 29.60 5.25
N ASP A 135 1.92 28.88 6.28
CA ASP A 135 1.07 29.44 7.32
C ASP A 135 1.87 30.54 8.03
N PRO A 136 1.50 31.83 7.92
CA PRO A 136 2.24 32.92 8.53
C PRO A 136 1.98 33.04 10.03
N SER A 137 1.23 32.10 10.62
CA SER A 137 0.92 32.09 12.04
C SER A 137 2.18 31.79 12.86
N PRO A 138 2.64 32.70 13.74
CA PRO A 138 3.80 32.44 14.58
C PRO A 138 3.49 31.26 15.51
N GLN A 139 4.27 30.18 15.35
CA GLN A 139 4.30 29.07 16.29
C GLN A 139 4.70 29.64 17.65
N THR A 140 3.73 29.81 18.53
CA THR A 140 3.99 30.20 19.91
C THR A 140 4.54 28.97 20.62
N THR A 141 5.86 28.89 20.70
CA THR A 141 6.57 27.96 21.58
C THR A 141 6.20 28.31 23.03
N GLN A 142 5.18 27.66 23.58
CA GLN A 142 5.00 27.62 25.03
C GLN A 142 5.75 26.41 25.58
N VAL A 143 6.87 26.74 26.20
CA VAL A 143 7.64 25.84 27.06
C VAL A 143 6.88 25.69 28.38
N ALA A 144 6.57 24.45 28.76
CA ALA A 144 6.32 24.04 30.13
C ALA A 144 6.79 22.60 30.31
#